data_AF-A0A926JHK5-F1
#
_entry.id   AF-A0A926JHK5-F1
#
_cell.length_a   1.000
_cell.length_b   1.000
_cell.length_c   1.000
_cell.angle_alpha   90.00
_cell.angle_beta   90.00
_cell.angle_gamma   90.00
#
_symmetry.space_group_name_H-M   'P 1'
#
loop_
_entity.id
_entity.type
_entity.pdbx_description
1 polymer ?
#
loop_
_entity_poly.entity_id
_entity_poly.type
_entity_poly.pdbx_seq_one_letter_code
_entity_poly.pdbx_strand_id
1 'polypeptide(L)'
;MTPAPEKKQDRRPPYQHAADELRRDIKQGRFKPGEQMPSVRELQERFGVANMTARSALNVLRDEGLIYTIHGRGSFVADVADRTGEFTIDYNAPAWYLAKKGKGEPGEEVEEGEPDSESAGSSLIELLASLRDEIRALSAEHQELRREVDALKKAQQPPPSWPPQS
;
A
#
# COMPACT_ATOMS: atom_id res chain seq x y z
N MET A 1 -41.74 -15.63 22.85
CA MET A 1 -40.75 -14.53 22.82
C MET A 1 -39.41 -15.17 22.48
N THR A 2 -39.07 -15.25 21.20
CA THR A 2 -37.81 -15.86 20.75
C THR A 2 -36.71 -14.83 20.93
N PRO A 3 -35.65 -15.07 21.74
CA PRO A 3 -34.53 -14.16 21.78
C PRO A 3 -33.87 -14.13 20.39
N ALA A 4 -33.60 -12.92 19.90
CA ALA A 4 -32.94 -12.68 18.62
C ALA A 4 -31.58 -13.40 18.56
N PRO A 5 -31.11 -13.82 17.38
CA PRO A 5 -29.82 -14.51 17.26
C PRO A 5 -28.70 -13.59 17.78
N GLU A 6 -28.03 -14.03 18.85
CA GLU A 6 -26.81 -13.40 19.36
C GLU A 6 -25.81 -13.28 18.21
N LYS A 7 -25.40 -12.05 17.90
CA LYS A 7 -24.26 -11.80 17.00
C LYS A 7 -23.06 -12.52 17.60
N LYS A 8 -22.68 -13.67 17.03
CA LYS A 8 -21.40 -14.33 17.35
C LYS A 8 -20.32 -13.27 17.19
N GLN A 9 -19.70 -12.87 18.30
CA GLN A 9 -18.58 -11.94 18.23
C GLN A 9 -17.52 -12.61 17.38
N ASP A 10 -17.29 -12.04 16.20
CA ASP A 10 -16.20 -12.44 15.34
C ASP A 10 -14.91 -12.30 16.16
N ARG A 11 -14.22 -13.42 16.40
CA ARG A 11 -13.03 -13.45 17.26
C ARG A 11 -11.85 -12.69 16.66
N ARG A 12 -11.98 -12.23 15.42
CA ARG A 12 -10.96 -11.45 14.72
C ARG A 12 -10.87 -10.04 15.30
N PRO A 13 -9.67 -9.48 15.42
CA PRO A 13 -9.48 -8.09 15.80
C PRO A 13 -10.35 -7.14 14.96
N PRO A 14 -10.95 -6.09 15.56
CA PRO A 14 -11.87 -5.20 14.84
C PRO A 14 -11.31 -4.57 13.56
N TYR A 15 -10.01 -4.29 13.50
CA TYR A 15 -9.37 -3.76 12.29
C TYR A 15 -9.33 -4.78 11.15
N GLN A 16 -9.19 -6.08 11.47
CA GLN A 16 -9.17 -7.14 10.46
C GLN A 16 -10.55 -7.31 9.86
N HIS A 17 -11.61 -7.29 10.67
CA HIS A 17 -12.98 -7.34 10.18
C HIS A 17 -13.28 -6.18 9.22
N ALA A 18 -12.91 -4.94 9.61
CA ALA A 18 -13.10 -3.76 8.76
C ALA A 18 -12.28 -3.85 7.46
N ALA A 19 -11.01 -4.29 7.53
CA ALA A 19 -10.19 -4.49 6.35
C ALA A 19 -10.78 -5.56 5.41
N ASP A 20 -11.31 -6.66 5.95
CA ASP A 20 -11.90 -7.73 5.17
C ASP A 20 -13.16 -7.29 4.42
N GLU A 21 -14.04 -6.52 5.05
CA GLU A 21 -15.21 -5.96 4.37
C GLU A 21 -14.79 -4.98 3.27
N LEU A 22 -13.90 -4.03 3.56
CA LEU A 22 -13.41 -3.09 2.55
C LEU A 22 -12.71 -3.81 1.39
N ARG A 23 -11.92 -4.86 1.68
CA ARG A 23 -11.30 -5.70 0.66
C ARG A 23 -12.35 -6.36 -0.23
N ARG A 24 -13.42 -6.89 0.35
CA ARG A 24 -14.54 -7.47 -0.40
C ARG A 24 -15.21 -6.41 -1.27
N ASP A 25 -15.44 -5.22 -0.74
CA ASP A 25 -16.08 -4.11 -1.46
C ASP A 25 -15.24 -3.71 -2.69
N ILE A 26 -13.92 -3.57 -2.53
CA ILE A 26 -12.98 -3.29 -3.63
C ILE A 26 -13.03 -4.43 -4.67
N LYS A 27 -12.91 -5.69 -4.24
CA LYS A 27 -12.92 -6.85 -5.15
C LYS A 27 -14.25 -7.04 -5.89
N GLN A 28 -15.35 -6.60 -5.30
CA GLN A 28 -16.67 -6.62 -5.92
C GLN A 28 -16.91 -5.42 -6.84
N GLY A 29 -15.94 -4.50 -6.97
CA GLY A 29 -16.07 -3.30 -7.80
C GLY A 29 -17.03 -2.26 -7.23
N ARG A 30 -17.34 -2.32 -5.93
CA ARG A 30 -18.14 -1.28 -5.27
C ARG A 30 -17.36 0.03 -5.15
N PHE A 31 -16.04 -0.07 -5.09
CA PHE A 31 -15.12 1.05 -5.29
C PHE A 31 -14.32 0.78 -6.56
N LYS A 32 -14.30 1.75 -7.48
CA LYS A 32 -13.55 1.67 -8.73
C LYS A 32 -12.09 2.07 -8.53
N PRO A 33 -11.15 1.60 -9.38
CA PRO A 33 -9.80 2.14 -9.39
C PRO A 33 -9.78 3.67 -9.47
N GLY A 34 -8.93 4.31 -8.67
CA GLY A 34 -8.84 5.76 -8.53
C GLY A 34 -9.96 6.40 -7.70
N GLU A 35 -10.97 5.64 -7.27
CA GLU A 35 -12.03 6.15 -6.40
C GLU A 35 -11.53 6.36 -4.98
N GLN A 36 -12.01 7.42 -4.33
CA GLN A 36 -11.64 7.77 -2.97
C GLN A 36 -12.28 6.79 -1.96
N MET A 37 -11.45 6.22 -1.10
CA MET A 37 -11.89 5.44 0.04
C MET A 37 -12.59 6.35 1.07
N PRO A 38 -13.56 5.79 1.83
CA PRO A 38 -14.15 6.53 2.94
C PRO A 38 -13.08 7.02 3.92
N SER A 39 -13.27 8.23 4.44
CA SER A 39 -12.39 8.83 5.43
C SER A 39 -12.38 8.01 6.72
N VAL A 40 -11.33 8.20 7.54
CA VAL A 40 -11.22 7.51 8.83
C VAL A 40 -12.49 7.73 9.68
N ARG A 41 -13.05 8.94 9.67
CA ARG A 41 -14.27 9.26 10.41
C ARG A 41 -15.47 8.46 9.91
N GLU A 42 -15.68 8.40 8.59
CA GLU A 42 -16.77 7.61 8.00
C GLU A 42 -16.60 6.11 8.29
N LEU A 43 -15.36 5.61 8.31
CA LEU A 43 -15.08 4.22 8.68
C LEU A 43 -15.38 3.95 10.17
N GLN A 44 -15.11 4.91 11.06
CA GLN A 44 -15.50 4.81 12.46
C GLN A 44 -17.02 4.72 12.62
N GLU A 45 -17.76 5.57 11.91
CA GLU A 45 -19.23 5.59 11.94
C GLU A 45 -19.82 4.32 11.32
N ARG A 46 -19.26 3.85 10.19
CA ARG A 46 -19.72 2.65 9.47
C ARG A 46 -19.49 1.36 10.25
N PHE A 47 -18.32 1.20 10.87
CA PHE A 47 -17.93 -0.05 11.53
C PHE A 47 -18.02 0.01 13.07
N GLY A 48 -18.32 1.17 13.65
CA GLY A 48 -18.37 1.34 15.11
C GLY A 48 -17.01 1.17 15.79
N VAL A 49 -15.92 1.52 15.10
CA VAL A 49 -14.54 1.29 15.57
C VAL A 49 -13.84 2.57 16.02
N ALA A 50 -12.78 2.42 16.83
CA ALA A 50 -11.91 3.52 17.19
C ALA A 50 -11.12 4.05 15.97
N ASN A 51 -10.68 5.32 16.04
CA ASN A 51 -9.92 5.98 14.97
C ASN A 51 -8.66 5.20 14.55
N MET A 52 -7.88 4.75 15.54
CA MET A 52 -6.66 3.95 15.31
C MET A 52 -6.99 2.62 14.65
N THR A 53 -8.11 2.00 14.98
CA THR A 53 -8.58 0.75 14.35
C THR A 53 -8.97 0.96 12.88
N ALA A 54 -9.69 2.04 12.58
CA ALA A 54 -10.02 2.40 11.20
C ALA A 54 -8.77 2.71 10.37
N ARG A 55 -7.80 3.44 10.94
CA ARG A 55 -6.48 3.65 10.33
C ARG A 55 -5.73 2.35 10.09
N SER A 56 -5.73 1.43 11.06
CA SER A 56 -5.11 0.12 10.91
C SER A 56 -5.76 -0.70 9.80
N ALA A 57 -7.07 -0.64 9.63
CA ALA A 57 -7.76 -1.30 8.53
C ALA A 57 -7.31 -0.75 7.16
N LEU A 58 -7.21 0.57 7.02
CA LEU A 58 -6.68 1.21 5.81
C LEU A 58 -5.21 0.84 5.57
N ASN A 59 -4.39 0.80 6.62
CA ASN A 59 -2.99 0.40 6.51
C ASN A 59 -2.86 -1.04 5.98
N VAL A 60 -3.68 -1.98 6.46
CA VAL A 60 -3.70 -3.36 5.93
C VAL A 60 -3.98 -3.38 4.42
N LEU A 61 -4.98 -2.64 3.95
CA LEU A 61 -5.30 -2.58 2.51
C LEU A 61 -4.19 -1.93 1.68
N ARG A 62 -3.51 -0.93 2.25
CA ARG A 62 -2.36 -0.27 1.62
C ARG A 62 -1.19 -1.23 1.52
N ASP A 63 -0.89 -1.95 2.60
CA ASP A 63 0.21 -2.91 2.64
C ASP A 63 -0.06 -4.11 1.70
N GLU A 64 -1.33 -4.42 1.41
CA GLU A 64 -1.76 -5.37 0.37
C GLU A 64 -1.75 -4.79 -1.07
N GLY A 65 -1.45 -3.50 -1.22
CA GLY A 65 -1.44 -2.81 -2.51
C GLY A 65 -2.82 -2.71 -3.17
N LEU A 66 -3.89 -2.68 -2.38
CA LEU A 66 -5.27 -2.48 -2.85
C LEU A 66 -5.67 -1.00 -2.85
N ILE A 67 -4.97 -0.18 -2.07
CA ILE A 67 -5.18 1.26 -1.99
C ILE A 67 -3.83 1.99 -1.89
N TYR A 68 -3.83 3.27 -2.22
CA TYR A 68 -2.72 4.19 -1.96
C TYR A 68 -3.23 5.44 -1.24
N THR A 69 -2.36 6.12 -0.50
CA THR A 69 -2.72 7.33 0.26
C THR A 69 -1.99 8.53 -0.29
N ILE A 70 -2.73 9.61 -0.55
CA ILE A 70 -2.16 10.91 -0.88
C ILE A 70 -2.34 11.82 0.33
N HIS A 71 -1.22 12.31 0.88
CA HIS A 71 -1.24 13.19 2.04
C HIS A 71 -2.14 14.42 1.80
N GLY A 72 -3.01 14.72 2.76
CA GLY A 72 -3.98 15.82 2.67
C GLY A 72 -5.18 15.57 1.74
N ARG A 73 -5.16 14.53 0.89
CA ARG A 73 -6.27 14.20 -0.04
C ARG A 73 -7.03 12.92 0.29
N GLY A 74 -6.44 12.02 1.09
CA GLY A 74 -7.10 10.78 1.53
C GLY A 74 -6.52 9.54 0.86
N SER A 75 -7.28 8.44 0.89
CA SER A 75 -6.85 7.16 0.31
C SER A 75 -7.71 6.81 -0.90
N PHE A 76 -7.15 6.11 -1.87
CA PHE A 76 -7.77 5.82 -3.15
C PHE A 76 -7.52 4.36 -3.54
N VAL A 77 -8.46 3.74 -4.27
CA VAL A 77 -8.31 2.35 -4.74
C VAL A 77 -7.24 2.26 -5.81
N ALA A 78 -6.31 1.32 -5.64
CA ALA A 78 -5.27 1.06 -6.62
C ALA A 78 -5.85 0.31 -7.82
N ASP A 79 -5.34 0.62 -9.02
CA ASP A 79 -5.64 -0.19 -10.19
C ASP A 79 -4.87 -1.52 -10.10
N VAL A 80 -5.62 -2.63 -10.06
CA VAL A 80 -5.04 -3.97 -10.03
C VAL A 80 -4.57 -4.40 -11.42
N ALA A 81 -5.07 -3.78 -12.50
CA ALA A 81 -4.65 -4.03 -13.88
C ALA A 81 -3.24 -3.48 -14.17
N ASP A 82 -2.85 -2.38 -13.51
CA ASP A 82 -1.50 -1.78 -13.58
C ASP A 82 -0.38 -2.66 -12.98
N ARG A 83 -0.73 -3.84 -12.44
CA ARG A 83 0.27 -4.83 -12.02
C ARG A 83 0.99 -5.48 -13.20
N THR A 84 0.51 -5.27 -14.43
CA THR A 84 1.09 -5.83 -15.65
C THR A 84 1.56 -4.73 -16.60
N GLY A 85 2.68 -4.09 -16.26
CA GLY A 85 3.42 -3.22 -17.17
C GLY A 85 3.13 -1.73 -17.01
N GLU A 86 4.22 -0.98 -16.90
CA GLU A 86 4.29 0.48 -17.01
C GLU A 86 3.81 1.29 -15.79
N PHE A 87 4.64 1.30 -14.75
CA PHE A 87 4.58 2.32 -13.71
C PHE A 87 4.93 3.70 -14.31
N THR A 88 3.94 4.47 -14.77
CA THR A 88 4.07 5.92 -14.87
C THR A 88 3.83 6.50 -13.49
N ILE A 89 4.91 6.69 -12.73
CA ILE A 89 4.86 7.51 -11.53
C ILE A 89 4.53 8.92 -12.00
N ASP A 90 3.30 9.40 -11.76
CA ASP A 90 2.99 10.83 -11.78
C ASP A 90 3.77 11.51 -10.64
N TYR A 91 5.06 11.73 -10.90
CA TYR A 91 5.93 12.54 -10.07
C TYR A 91 5.39 13.96 -10.15
N ASN A 92 4.57 14.36 -9.18
CA ASN A 92 4.27 15.77 -8.99
C ASN A 92 5.58 16.44 -8.58
N ALA A 93 6.30 16.95 -9.57
CA ALA A 93 7.58 17.60 -9.39
C ALA A 93 7.39 18.65 -8.29
N PRO A 94 8.09 18.50 -7.15
CA PRO A 94 7.88 19.39 -6.01
C PRO A 94 8.10 20.84 -6.47
N ALA A 95 7.36 21.80 -5.92
CA ALA A 95 7.32 23.17 -6.44
C ALA A 95 8.71 23.83 -6.61
N TRP A 96 9.72 23.38 -5.86
CA TRP A 96 11.11 23.81 -6.02
C TRP A 96 11.75 23.38 -7.37
N TYR A 97 11.27 22.29 -7.98
CA TYR A 97 11.70 21.78 -9.27
C TYR A 97 11.09 22.59 -10.43
N LEU A 98 9.85 23.05 -10.31
CA LEU A 98 9.22 23.97 -11.26
C LEU A 98 9.75 25.41 -11.12
N ALA A 99 10.19 25.79 -9.91
CA ALA A 99 10.81 27.09 -9.64
C ALA A 99 12.19 27.28 -10.33
N LYS A 100 12.82 26.20 -10.81
CA LYS A 100 14.06 26.27 -11.61
C LYS A 100 13.80 26.44 -13.12
N LYS A 101 12.55 26.37 -13.59
CA LYS A 101 12.22 26.47 -15.03
C LYS A 101 11.42 27.73 -15.40
N GLY A 102 11.45 28.76 -14.57
CA GLY A 102 10.72 29.99 -14.86
C GLY A 102 10.99 31.12 -13.89
N LYS A 103 12.19 31.71 -13.93
CA LYS A 103 12.41 33.13 -13.65
C LYS A 103 13.61 33.62 -14.46
N GLY A 104 13.33 34.18 -15.63
CA GLY A 104 14.19 35.26 -16.12
C GLY A 104 14.01 36.43 -15.17
N GLU A 105 15.05 36.77 -14.43
CA GLU A 105 15.23 38.15 -13.98
C GLU A 105 15.58 39.01 -15.21
N PRO A 106 15.09 40.25 -15.29
CA PRO A 106 15.21 41.05 -16.50
C PRO A 106 16.63 41.63 -16.60
N GLY A 107 17.34 41.30 -17.68
CA GLY A 107 18.41 42.16 -18.21
C GLY A 107 19.85 41.66 -18.10
N GLU A 108 20.14 40.39 -18.35
CA GLU A 108 21.51 40.00 -18.69
C GLU A 108 21.48 39.02 -19.87
N GLU A 109 21.90 39.52 -21.03
CA GLU A 109 22.16 38.71 -22.23
C GLU A 109 23.23 37.68 -21.91
N VAL A 110 22.88 36.40 -22.01
CA VAL A 110 23.85 35.32 -22.13
C VAL A 110 23.39 34.37 -23.23
N GLU A 111 24.29 34.20 -24.20
CA GLU A 111 24.17 33.47 -25.46
C GLU A 111 23.56 32.07 -25.32
N GLU A 112 22.75 31.73 -26.34
CA GLU A 112 22.20 30.40 -26.60
C GLU A 112 23.32 29.35 -26.78
N GLY A 113 23.32 28.35 -25.91
CA GLY A 113 23.95 27.06 -26.15
C GLY A 113 23.00 25.96 -25.68
N GLU A 114 22.35 25.28 -26.63
CA GLU A 114 21.49 24.12 -26.41
C GLU A 114 22.25 22.98 -25.70
N PRO A 115 21.76 22.43 -24.57
CA PRO A 115 22.31 21.21 -24.03
C PRO A 115 21.55 19.99 -24.57
N ASP A 116 22.30 19.13 -25.27
CA ASP A 116 21.85 17.86 -25.85
C ASP A 116 21.09 16.98 -24.84
N SER A 117 19.85 16.67 -25.21
CA SER A 117 18.85 15.99 -24.38
C SER A 117 19.03 14.47 -24.22
N GLU A 118 20.12 13.87 -24.70
CA GLU A 118 20.30 12.41 -24.75
C GLU A 118 21.01 11.78 -23.52
N SER A 119 21.66 12.56 -22.66
CA SER A 119 22.55 12.02 -21.61
C SER A 119 21.86 11.75 -20.25
N ALA A 120 20.87 12.56 -19.86
CA ALA A 120 20.27 12.48 -18.52
C ALA A 120 19.24 11.35 -18.36
N GLY A 121 18.63 10.87 -19.45
CA GLY A 121 17.60 9.83 -19.43
C GLY A 121 18.15 8.44 -19.07
N SER A 122 19.32 8.08 -19.59
CA SER A 122 19.93 6.76 -19.37
C SER A 122 20.35 6.56 -17.91
N SER A 123 20.89 7.60 -17.26
CA SER A 123 21.35 7.48 -15.87
C SER A 123 20.20 7.24 -14.89
N LEU A 124 19.04 7.87 -15.11
CA LEU A 124 17.87 7.66 -14.25
C LEU A 124 17.21 6.30 -14.48
N ILE A 125 17.15 5.83 -15.73
CA ILE A 125 16.59 4.51 -16.07
C ILE A 125 17.44 3.39 -15.45
N GLU A 126 18.76 3.50 -15.50
CA GLU A 126 19.69 2.54 -14.89
C GLU A 126 19.57 2.51 -13.36
N LEU A 127 19.48 3.69 -12.73
CA LEU A 127 19.30 3.81 -11.28
C LEU A 127 17.99 3.19 -10.79
N LEU A 128 16.89 3.43 -11.53
CA LEU A 128 15.58 2.85 -11.20
C LEU A 128 15.53 1.34 -11.44
N ALA A 129 16.20 0.84 -12.47
CA ALA A 129 16.32 -0.59 -12.71
C ALA A 129 17.09 -1.28 -11.58
N SER A 130 18.22 -0.70 -11.16
CA SER A 130 19.03 -1.19 -10.04
C SER A 130 18.24 -1.25 -8.74
N LEU A 131 17.55 -0.15 -8.38
CA LEU A 131 16.73 -0.10 -7.17
C LEU A 131 15.59 -1.12 -7.20
N ARG A 132 14.98 -1.34 -8.37
CA ARG A 132 13.92 -2.33 -8.54
C ARG A 132 14.43 -3.76 -8.34
N ASP A 133 15.62 -4.07 -8.82
CA ASP A 133 16.23 -5.39 -8.63
C ASP A 133 16.67 -5.61 -7.18
N GLU A 134 17.17 -4.56 -6.52
CA GLU A 134 17.50 -4.58 -5.09
C GLU A 134 16.25 -4.82 -4.21
N ILE A 135 15.12 -4.20 -4.53
CA ILE A 135 13.84 -4.45 -3.85
C ILE A 135 13.39 -5.91 -4.04
N ARG A 136 13.56 -6.48 -5.24
CA ARG A 136 13.20 -7.88 -5.52
C ARG A 136 14.07 -8.84 -4.70
N ALA A 137 15.36 -8.59 -4.62
CA ALA A 137 16.29 -9.41 -3.84
C ALA A 137 15.93 -9.38 -2.34
N LEU A 138 15.77 -8.18 -1.76
CA LEU A 138 15.39 -8.01 -0.36
C LEU A 138 14.04 -8.67 -0.03
N SER A 139 13.08 -8.61 -0.94
CA SER A 139 11.78 -9.27 -0.78
C SER A 139 11.90 -10.80 -0.77
N ALA A 140 12.79 -11.37 -1.60
CA ALA A 140 13.04 -12.81 -1.62
C ALA A 140 13.72 -13.30 -0.33
N GLU A 141 14.73 -12.57 0.15
CA GLU A 141 15.42 -12.87 1.42
C GLU A 141 14.46 -12.83 2.61
N HIS A 142 13.58 -11.83 2.66
CA HIS A 142 12.57 -11.72 3.72
C HIS A 142 11.55 -12.87 3.71
N GLN A 143 11.20 -13.39 2.53
CA GLN A 143 10.34 -14.57 2.41
C GLN A 143 11.03 -15.83 2.93
N GLU A 144 12.32 -16.00 2.65
CA GLU A 144 13.11 -17.13 3.14
C GLU A 144 13.17 -17.14 4.67
N LEU A 145 13.52 -16.00 5.29
CA LEU A 145 13.56 -15.84 6.74
C LEU A 145 12.20 -16.13 7.40
N ARG A 146 11.09 -15.71 6.76
CA ARG A 146 9.75 -16.04 7.26
C ARG A 146 9.47 -17.54 7.22
N ARG A 147 9.85 -18.23 6.14
CA ARG A 147 9.70 -19.69 6.04
C ARG A 147 10.49 -20.41 7.13
N GLU A 148 11.71 -19.95 7.38
CA GLU A 148 12.58 -20.54 8.42
C GLU A 148 12.01 -20.31 9.82
N VAL A 149 11.54 -19.09 10.12
CA VAL A 149 10.86 -18.79 11.38
C VAL A 149 9.60 -19.64 11.55
N ASP A 150 8.81 -19.85 10.49
CA ASP A 150 7.61 -20.69 10.55
C ASP A 150 7.95 -22.17 10.74
N ALA A 151 9.03 -22.65 10.11
CA ALA A 151 9.54 -24.01 10.30
C ALA A 151 10.02 -24.23 11.75
N LEU A 152 10.77 -23.28 12.31
CA LEU A 152 11.23 -23.33 13.70
C LEU A 152 10.06 -23.29 14.69
N LYS A 153 9.06 -22.44 14.46
CA LYS A 153 7.83 -22.42 15.27
C LYS A 153 7.09 -23.75 15.22
N LYS A 154 7.01 -24.39 14.04
CA LYS A 154 6.38 -25.72 13.89
C LYS A 154 7.18 -26.81 14.63
N ALA A 155 8.51 -26.77 14.58
CA ALA A 155 9.38 -27.71 15.28
C ALA A 155 9.34 -27.56 16.81
N GLN A 156 9.07 -26.35 17.31
CA GLN A 156 8.92 -26.08 18.75
C GLN A 156 7.53 -26.40 19.31
N GLN A 157 6.56 -26.83 18.48
CA GLN A 157 5.27 -27.27 18.98
C GLN A 157 5.41 -28.62 19.68
N PRO A 158 4.91 -28.76 20.92
CA PRO A 158 4.94 -30.04 21.61
C PRO A 158 4.14 -31.07 20.81
N PRO A 159 4.55 -32.36 20.80
CA PRO A 159 3.82 -33.39 20.09
C PRO A 159 2.38 -33.45 20.62
N PRO A 160 1.38 -33.76 19.74
CA PRO A 160 -0.01 -33.80 20.14
C PRO A 160 -0.19 -34.79 21.30
N SER A 161 -0.83 -34.34 22.38
CA SER A 161 -1.15 -35.20 23.52
C SER A 161 -2.17 -36.24 23.07
N TRP A 162 -1.72 -37.48 22.89
CA TRP A 162 -2.63 -38.61 22.68
C TRP A 162 -3.45 -38.86 23.96
N PRO A 163 -4.74 -39.23 23.84
CA PRO A 163 -5.54 -39.54 25.01
C PRO A 163 -5.01 -40.80 25.73
N PRO A 164 -5.21 -40.90 27.06
CA PRO A 164 -4.73 -42.05 27.83
C PRO A 164 -5.41 -43.33 27.35
N GLN A 165 -4.60 -44.33 26.98
CA GLN A 165 -5.11 -45.69 26.75
C GLN A 165 -5.55 -46.27 28.09
N SER A 166 -6.77 -46.82 28.10
CA SER A 166 -7.49 -47.37 29.25
C SER A 166 -6.86 -48.64 29.81
#